data_AF-R7RWZ5-F1
#
_entry.id   AF-R7RWZ5-F1
#
_cell.length_a   1.000
_cell.length_b   1.000
_cell.length_c   1.000
_cell.angle_alpha   90.00
_cell.angle_beta   90.00
_cell.angle_gamma   90.00
#
_symmetry.space_group_name_H-M   'P 1'
#
loop_
_entity.id
_entity.type
_entity.pdbx_description
1 polymer ?
#
loop_
_entity_poly.entity_id
_entity_poly.type
_entity_poly.pdbx_seq_one_letter_code
_entity_poly.pdbx_strand_id
1 'polypeptide(L)'
;MSTISGSRRLGRVPSWGRVDDDAGYLTFDCTPRTFDILVSGFASSIQRSPGRERIFGIPRSGPLDTLASQLANLLVGNDLNTDIIKIALKGPKIYFHVDCVVAITDTVFNAAVGKRDVAAGNDG
;
A
#
# COMPACT_ATOMS: atom_id res chain seq x y z
N MET A 1 -3.26 15.54 -2.50
CA MET A 1 -2.60 14.32 -3.02
C MET A 1 -3.02 13.14 -2.14
N SER A 2 -2.52 11.90 -2.29
CA SER A 2 -3.15 10.74 -1.59
C SER A 2 -2.16 9.69 -1.09
N THR A 3 -2.52 9.01 0.00
CA THR A 3 -1.67 8.06 0.73
C THR A 3 -2.35 6.68 0.89
N ILE A 4 -1.63 5.56 0.97
CA ILE A 4 -2.19 4.21 1.28
C ILE A 4 -1.35 3.52 2.37
N SER A 5 -1.99 2.94 3.40
CA SER A 5 -1.36 2.18 4.51
C SER A 5 -2.21 0.94 4.86
N GLY A 6 -1.61 -0.19 5.26
CA GLY A 6 -2.20 -1.55 5.35
C GLY A 6 -2.15 -2.22 6.75
N SER A 7 -3.21 -2.89 7.25
CA SER A 7 -3.20 -3.66 8.54
C SER A 7 -4.00 -5.00 8.54
N ARG A 8 -3.71 -5.92 9.49
CA ARG A 8 -3.80 -7.42 9.43
C ARG A 8 -4.96 -8.11 10.17
N ARG A 9 -5.36 -9.33 9.70
CA ARG A 9 -5.91 -10.46 10.51
C ARG A 9 -5.11 -11.76 10.26
N LEU A 10 -4.82 -12.55 11.30
CA LEU A 10 -3.90 -13.72 11.28
C LEU A 10 -4.61 -15.02 10.86
N GLY A 11 -4.09 -15.73 9.85
CA GLY A 11 -4.49 -17.08 9.44
C GLY A 11 -3.29 -17.96 9.05
N ARG A 12 -3.41 -19.27 9.28
CA ARG A 12 -2.39 -20.34 9.15
C ARG A 12 -2.07 -20.67 7.68
N VAL A 13 -0.82 -21.03 7.37
CA VAL A 13 -0.37 -21.44 6.01
C VAL A 13 -0.49 -22.98 5.85
N PRO A 14 -1.01 -23.56 4.75
CA PRO A 14 -1.06 -25.01 4.54
C PRO A 14 0.22 -25.65 3.97
N SER A 15 0.23 -26.98 4.03
CA SER A 15 1.28 -27.99 3.82
C SER A 15 1.67 -28.30 2.36
N TRP A 16 2.94 -28.73 2.17
CA TRP A 16 3.64 -29.45 1.08
C TRP A 16 3.00 -29.53 -0.34
N GLY A 17 3.84 -29.23 -1.36
CA GLY A 17 3.47 -29.10 -2.78
C GLY A 17 2.85 -30.33 -3.44
N ARG A 18 2.07 -30.07 -4.50
CA ARG A 18 1.36 -31.06 -5.31
C ARG A 18 2.23 -31.40 -6.53
N VAL A 19 2.22 -32.66 -6.95
CA VAL A 19 2.70 -33.03 -8.29
C VAL A 19 1.46 -33.01 -9.17
N ASP A 20 1.43 -32.12 -10.15
CA ASP A 20 0.37 -32.14 -11.16
C ASP A 20 0.79 -33.09 -12.29
N ASP A 21 -0.13 -34.01 -12.60
CA ASP A 21 0.08 -35.13 -13.50
C ASP A 21 0.30 -34.62 -14.95
N ASP A 22 1.10 -35.38 -15.71
CA ASP A 22 1.49 -35.22 -17.14
C ASP A 22 2.85 -34.56 -17.45
N ALA A 23 3.42 -33.73 -16.57
CA ALA A 23 4.68 -33.02 -16.85
C ALA A 23 5.80 -33.18 -15.80
N GLY A 24 5.52 -33.78 -14.64
CA GLY A 24 6.53 -34.04 -13.60
C GLY A 24 7.08 -32.80 -12.88
N TYR A 25 6.41 -31.65 -12.99
CA TYR A 25 6.78 -30.44 -12.27
C TYR A 25 6.13 -30.39 -10.89
N LEU A 26 6.88 -29.90 -9.90
CA LEU A 26 6.35 -29.58 -8.58
C LEU A 26 5.63 -28.24 -8.64
N THR A 27 4.34 -28.23 -8.31
CA THR A 27 3.57 -27.00 -8.14
C THR A 27 3.45 -26.68 -6.64
N PHE A 28 3.65 -25.41 -6.31
CA PHE A 28 3.57 -24.91 -4.95
C PHE A 28 2.46 -23.87 -4.87
N ASP A 29 1.49 -24.12 -4.01
CA ASP A 29 0.49 -23.12 -3.64
C ASP A 29 1.18 -22.02 -2.81
N CYS A 30 1.40 -20.87 -3.45
CA CYS A 30 2.03 -19.72 -2.81
C CYS A 30 1.08 -18.51 -2.91
N THR A 31 0.58 -18.05 -1.77
CA THR A 31 -0.12 -16.76 -1.67
C THR A 31 0.80 -15.77 -0.97
N PRO A 32 1.51 -14.90 -1.72
CA PRO A 32 2.50 -14.01 -1.12
C PRO A 32 1.81 -12.93 -0.29
N ARG A 33 2.46 -12.51 0.81
CA ARG A 33 1.99 -11.36 1.62
C ARG A 33 2.46 -10.05 1.00
N THR A 34 2.07 -9.83 -0.23
CA THR A 34 2.49 -8.70 -1.05
C THR A 34 1.30 -8.12 -1.80
N PHE A 35 1.55 -7.03 -2.51
CA PHE A 35 0.63 -6.49 -3.50
C PHE A 35 1.39 -6.26 -4.80
N ASP A 36 0.67 -6.29 -5.91
CA ASP A 36 1.20 -6.00 -7.23
C ASP A 36 0.67 -4.66 -7.72
N ILE A 37 1.57 -3.89 -8.35
CA ILE A 37 1.20 -2.66 -9.06
C ILE A 37 0.83 -3.05 -10.48
N LEU A 38 -0.47 -3.14 -10.75
CA LEU A 38 -0.99 -3.41 -12.10
C LEU A 38 -0.81 -2.21 -13.02
N VAL A 39 -0.97 -1.00 -12.47
CA VAL A 39 -0.74 0.28 -13.15
C VAL A 39 -0.11 1.24 -12.15
N SER A 40 1.00 1.89 -12.50
CA SER A 40 1.78 2.74 -11.59
C SER A 40 1.13 4.07 -11.22
N GLY A 41 0.21 4.57 -12.06
CA GLY A 41 -0.31 5.94 -11.95
C GLY A 41 0.67 6.95 -12.56
N PHE A 42 0.55 8.23 -12.17
CA PHE A 42 1.43 9.27 -12.71
C PHE A 42 2.78 9.32 -11.98
N ALA A 43 2.75 9.42 -10.65
CA ALA A 43 3.96 9.41 -9.84
C ALA A 43 3.66 8.83 -8.45
N SER A 44 4.00 7.56 -8.26
CA SER A 44 3.85 6.82 -7.01
C SER A 44 5.22 6.50 -6.42
N SER A 45 5.39 6.68 -5.11
CA SER A 45 6.67 6.42 -4.42
C SER A 45 6.44 5.95 -3.00
N ILE A 46 7.35 5.12 -2.47
CA ILE A 46 7.38 4.81 -1.05
C ILE A 46 8.03 5.97 -0.30
N GLN A 47 7.39 6.46 0.75
CA GLN A 47 7.86 7.57 1.57
C GLN A 47 7.73 7.24 3.05
N ARG A 48 8.58 7.84 3.87
CA ARG A 48 8.56 7.71 5.32
C ARG A 48 8.78 9.07 5.97
N SER A 49 8.06 9.37 7.05
CA SER A 49 8.34 10.53 7.91
C SER A 49 9.35 10.16 9.01
N PRO A 50 10.32 11.02 9.39
CA PRO A 50 10.62 12.34 8.85
C PRO A 50 11.39 12.36 7.52
N GLY A 51 11.73 11.19 6.98
CA GLY A 51 12.65 11.04 5.85
C GLY A 51 14.09 10.83 6.33
N ARG A 52 15.04 11.04 5.43
CA ARG A 52 16.49 10.97 5.67
C ARG A 52 16.99 12.21 6.40
N GLU A 53 18.13 12.09 7.08
CA GLU A 53 18.82 13.27 7.60
C GLU A 53 19.40 14.12 6.46
N ARG A 54 19.42 15.44 6.65
CA ARG A 54 19.91 16.38 5.64
C ARG A 54 21.40 16.63 5.84
N ILE A 55 22.20 15.77 5.21
CA ILE A 55 23.67 15.84 5.23
C ILE A 55 24.20 15.93 3.80
N PHE A 56 25.31 16.67 3.60
CA PHE A 56 26.06 16.71 2.32
C PHE A 56 25.21 16.93 1.06
N GLY A 57 24.19 17.80 1.12
CA GLY A 57 23.31 18.10 -0.01
C GLY A 57 22.24 17.04 -0.31
N ILE A 58 22.16 15.97 0.48
CA ILE A 58 21.11 14.96 0.38
C ILE A 58 19.81 15.54 0.92
N PRO A 59 18.72 15.56 0.14
CA PRO A 59 17.44 16.06 0.61
C PRO A 59 16.84 15.12 1.67
N ARG A 60 16.04 15.69 2.58
CA ARG A 60 15.30 14.93 3.59
C ARG A 60 14.40 13.86 2.97
N SER A 61 13.88 14.10 1.76
CA SER A 61 12.85 13.26 1.14
C SER A 61 11.62 13.17 2.06
N GLY A 62 10.92 12.04 2.05
CA GLY A 62 9.71 11.84 2.83
C GLY A 62 8.44 12.36 2.16
N PRO A 63 7.29 12.19 2.82
CA PRO A 63 6.01 12.64 2.29
C PRO A 63 5.97 14.18 2.25
N LEU A 64 5.46 14.72 1.13
CA LEU A 64 5.31 16.18 0.97
C LEU A 64 4.38 16.77 2.05
N ASP A 65 3.30 16.06 2.36
CA ASP A 65 2.42 16.35 3.48
C ASP A 65 2.65 15.30 4.58
N THR A 66 3.37 15.71 5.62
CA THR A 66 3.68 14.83 6.75
C THR A 66 2.43 14.54 7.59
N LEU A 67 1.53 15.50 7.77
CA LEU A 67 0.34 15.34 8.60
C LEU A 67 -0.61 14.32 7.97
N ALA A 68 -0.85 14.43 6.66
CA ALA A 68 -1.68 13.46 5.95
C ALA A 68 -1.09 12.05 5.97
N SER A 69 0.24 11.93 5.85
CA SER A 69 0.91 10.63 5.93
C SER A 69 0.78 9.97 7.30
N GLN A 70 0.89 10.77 8.37
CA GLN A 70 0.73 10.30 9.74
C GLN A 70 -0.72 9.93 10.03
N LEU A 71 -1.68 10.73 9.54
CA LEU A 71 -3.10 10.43 9.64
C LEU A 71 -3.46 9.11 8.93
N ALA A 72 -2.90 8.86 7.74
CA ALA A 72 -3.13 7.59 7.04
C ALA A 72 -2.66 6.38 7.85
N ASN A 73 -1.50 6.50 8.50
CA ASN A 73 -1.00 5.45 9.39
C ASN A 73 -1.89 5.27 10.62
N LEU A 74 -2.31 6.35 11.26
CA LEU A 74 -3.22 6.29 12.42
C LEU A 74 -4.55 5.61 12.08
N LEU A 75 -5.15 5.93 10.93
CA LEU A 75 -6.44 5.38 10.51
C LEU A 75 -6.43 3.84 10.35
N VAL A 76 -5.27 3.25 10.05
CA VAL A 76 -5.11 1.79 9.96
C VAL A 76 -4.41 1.17 11.17
N GLY A 77 -4.12 1.98 12.20
CA GLY A 77 -3.48 1.53 13.45
C GLY A 77 -1.97 1.29 13.35
N ASN A 78 -1.30 1.88 12.35
CA ASN A 78 0.15 1.82 12.21
C ASN A 78 0.84 2.94 13.00
N ASP A 79 2.13 2.75 13.33
CA ASP A 79 2.94 3.81 13.90
C ASP A 79 3.01 5.02 12.96
N LEU A 80 3.05 6.23 13.51
CA LEU A 80 3.02 7.50 12.76
C LEU A 80 4.02 7.55 11.60
N ASN A 81 5.21 6.97 11.83
CA ASN A 81 6.35 7.03 10.92
C ASN A 81 6.52 5.74 10.11
N THR A 82 5.48 4.93 9.97
CA THR A 82 5.46 3.75 9.10
C THR A 82 5.50 4.18 7.64
N ASP A 83 6.16 3.39 6.79
CA ASP A 83 6.27 3.65 5.35
C ASP A 83 4.89 3.63 4.68
N ILE A 84 4.68 4.55 3.73
CA ILE A 84 3.42 4.74 3.01
C ILE A 84 3.66 4.88 1.50
N ILE A 85 2.63 4.59 0.70
CA ILE A 85 2.64 4.89 -0.73
C ILE A 85 2.14 6.31 -0.92
N LYS A 86 3.01 7.20 -1.39
CA LYS A 86 2.67 8.57 -1.80
C LYS A 86 2.22 8.58 -3.24
N ILE A 87 1.07 9.20 -3.52
CA ILE A 87 0.50 9.37 -4.85
C ILE A 87 0.52 10.85 -5.26
N ALA A 88 1.03 11.15 -6.46
CA ALA A 88 0.86 12.46 -7.11
C ALA A 88 -0.08 12.35 -8.32
N LEU A 89 -1.07 13.25 -8.38
CA LEU A 89 -2.05 13.43 -9.47
C LEU A 89 -2.98 12.25 -9.74
N LYS A 90 -2.43 11.11 -10.19
CA LYS A 90 -3.21 9.91 -10.53
C LYS A 90 -2.63 8.69 -9.80
N GLY A 91 -3.47 8.01 -9.04
CA GLY A 91 -3.07 6.84 -8.26
C GLY A 91 -2.91 5.56 -9.06
N PRO A 92 -2.22 4.57 -8.46
CA PRO A 92 -2.01 3.27 -9.04
C PRO A 92 -3.26 2.39 -9.00
N LYS A 93 -3.26 1.33 -9.81
CA LYS A 93 -4.13 0.17 -9.61
C LYS A 93 -3.31 -0.91 -8.90
N ILE A 94 -3.75 -1.28 -7.70
CA ILE A 94 -3.03 -2.22 -6.83
C ILE A 94 -3.88 -3.48 -6.67
N TYR A 95 -3.26 -4.64 -6.83
CA TYR A 95 -3.86 -5.93 -6.49
C TYR A 95 -3.23 -6.45 -5.20
N PHE A 96 -4.05 -6.74 -4.18
CA PHE A 96 -3.58 -7.30 -2.92
C PHE A 96 -3.80 -8.80 -2.92
N HIS A 97 -2.74 -9.58 -2.67
CA HIS A 97 -2.81 -11.05 -2.62
C HIS A 97 -3.45 -11.57 -1.34
N VAL A 98 -3.58 -10.72 -0.33
CA VAL A 98 -4.17 -11.02 0.98
C VAL A 98 -5.06 -9.87 1.45
N ASP A 99 -6.00 -10.18 2.34
CA ASP A 99 -6.85 -9.16 2.96
C ASP A 99 -6.01 -8.11 3.68
N CYS A 100 -6.34 -6.83 3.45
CA CYS A 100 -5.68 -5.69 4.07
C CYS A 100 -6.66 -4.54 4.32
N VAL A 101 -6.41 -3.75 5.36
CA VAL A 101 -7.14 -2.51 5.63
C VAL A 101 -6.39 -1.34 5.04
N VAL A 102 -7.00 -0.57 4.12
CA VAL A 102 -6.36 0.57 3.45
C VAL A 102 -7.02 1.90 3.82
N ALA A 103 -6.24 2.91 4.20
CA ALA A 103 -6.70 4.29 4.36
C ALA A 103 -6.10 5.22 3.30
N ILE A 104 -6.92 6.16 2.80
CA ILE A 104 -6.52 7.23 1.88
C ILE A 104 -6.83 8.59 2.50
N THR A 105 -5.84 9.48 2.52
CA THR A 105 -5.89 10.81 3.16
C THR A 105 -5.41 11.92 2.23
N ASP A 106 -5.48 13.17 2.70
CA ASP A 106 -5.14 14.44 2.03
C ASP A 106 -6.28 14.99 1.17
N THR A 107 -6.36 14.71 -0.13
CA THR A 107 -7.36 15.38 -0.98
C THR A 107 -8.47 14.44 -1.44
N VAL A 108 -9.57 15.03 -1.95
CA VAL A 108 -10.65 14.29 -2.60
C VAL A 108 -10.07 13.39 -3.69
N PHE A 109 -10.13 12.09 -3.45
CA PHE A 109 -9.57 11.08 -4.32
C PHE A 109 -10.63 10.03 -4.60
N ASN A 110 -11.01 9.91 -5.87
CA ASN A 110 -11.94 8.87 -6.30
C ASN A 110 -11.21 7.53 -6.29
N ALA A 111 -11.40 6.77 -5.22
CA ALA A 111 -10.91 5.41 -5.08
C ALA A 111 -12.05 4.41 -5.31
N ALA A 112 -11.69 3.24 -5.84
CA ALA A 112 -12.61 2.13 -5.98
C ALA A 112 -11.93 0.82 -5.55
N VAL A 113 -12.69 -0.06 -4.90
CA VAL A 113 -12.28 -1.42 -4.57
C VAL A 113 -13.06 -2.38 -5.46
N GLY A 114 -12.36 -2.99 -6.42
CA GLY A 114 -12.98 -3.78 -7.47
C GLY A 114 -13.90 -2.92 -8.35
N LYS A 115 -15.22 -3.11 -8.22
CA LYS A 115 -16.25 -2.34 -8.94
C LYS A 115 -17.04 -1.39 -8.03
N ARG A 116 -16.62 -1.22 -6.78
CA ARG A 116 -17.32 -0.39 -5.79
C ARG A 116 -16.52 0.87 -5.52
N ASP A 117 -17.16 2.03 -5.67
CA ASP A 117 -16.55 3.30 -5.28
C ASP A 117 -16.45 3.38 -3.75
N VAL A 118 -15.33 3.91 -3.26
CA VAL A 118 -15.11 4.22 -1.86
C VAL A 118 -15.51 5.66 -1.65
N ALA A 119 -16.38 5.91 -0.67
CA ALA A 119 -16.77 7.26 -0.32
C ALA A 119 -15.52 8.10 0.02
N ALA A 120 -15.41 9.29 -0.55
CA ALA A 120 -14.38 10.24 -0.17
C ALA A 120 -14.57 10.58 1.32
N GLY A 121 -13.52 10.40 2.13
CA GLY A 121 -13.48 10.97 3.47
C GLY A 121 -13.46 12.49 3.31
N ASN A 122 -14.63 13.12 3.49
CA ASN A 122 -14.78 14.56 3.33
C ASN A 122 -14.31 15.22 4.63
N ASP A 123 -13.05 15.65 4.68
CA ASP A 123 -12.61 16.71 5.59
C ASP A 123 -12.92 18.06 4.92
N GLY A 124 -14.08 18.61 5.27
CA GLY A 124 -14.45 19.99 4.94
C GLY A 124 -13.58 21.00 5.66
#